data_AF-A0A661N2S2-F1
#
_entry.id   AF-A0A661N2S2-F1
#
_cell.length_a   1.000
_cell.length_b   1.000
_cell.length_c   1.000
_cell.angle_alpha   90.00
_cell.angle_beta   90.00
_cell.angle_gamma   90.00
#
_symmetry.space_group_name_H-M   'P 1'
#
loop_
_entity.id
_entity.type
_entity.pdbx_description
1 polymer ?
#
loop_
_entity_poly.entity_id
_entity_poly.type
_entity_poly.pdbx_seq_one_letter_code
_entity_poly.pdbx_strand_id
1 'polypeptide(L)'
;MTFGDSTLPAPLCAPVGERCCVDEDGDLHGAGVGCLGTDCDETDTDINSSGTETCNGGDDDCDGMVDEGDPDMLCPRGPHVATSTCSDVGACENTECEPGFGDCDDDTTTGCETQTNTAMHCGGCFVGCEPANATGDCSGGSCAVDVCDTGFGDCDGDPANGCETPLDSLTNCGGCGVGCSPAFSIGDCSTGTCEVGTCDPRRENCDGSPINGCETSTTTNADCGGCGTACAPLNAIGECSTGGCRIVSCTRADYDDCDMDPATGCETLLRTNADCAACGVMCTIAGGSTSCATGSCQLTGCAMGLADCDSAPGCEQPTNTLAHCGDCDTPCAPNNGTGSCATGTCAVTACNPGWDDCDGDPTNGCETPLNTLGNCGACGTSCALDHASESCATGACRITTCDIGWGQCDASHANGCEENLRTTSDCGACGVPCSRTNASASCSTGVCSFSSCNSYYSSCDGTTSNGCEVSHRAVSGACGGGTDAGTYDGDRSCGFICGGNTGWDNFAAYTARNSAWFRARVREDSTCSTDIEHRIRLSVPAGVDYDLYVYRSCGTLLASSVGGTGVDEEIIIRESESSGSDDDFDYFVEVRHYSGSTCSNYTIRFDGHNC
;
A
#
# COMPACT_ATOMS: atom_id res chain seq x y z
N MET A 1 90.93 -87.98 -90.69
CA MET A 1 92.05 -88.18 -89.73
C MET A 1 93.35 -88.41 -90.50
N THR A 2 94.50 -88.33 -89.84
CA THR A 2 95.78 -88.89 -90.34
C THR A 2 95.64 -90.38 -90.70
N PHE A 3 96.33 -90.81 -91.76
CA PHE A 3 96.27 -92.17 -92.32
C PHE A 3 96.82 -93.29 -91.41
N GLY A 4 96.24 -94.49 -91.59
CA GLY A 4 96.73 -95.80 -91.14
C GLY A 4 95.55 -96.73 -90.82
N ASP A 5 95.44 -97.95 -91.35
CA ASP A 5 96.26 -98.68 -92.33
C ASP A 5 95.42 -99.80 -92.99
N SER A 6 95.79 -100.18 -94.21
CA SER A 6 95.48 -101.45 -94.90
C SER A 6 94.04 -101.80 -95.35
N THR A 7 93.93 -101.99 -96.68
CA THR A 7 93.00 -102.89 -97.41
C THR A 7 91.49 -102.56 -97.51
N LEU A 8 91.13 -101.81 -98.54
CA LEU A 8 89.87 -101.95 -99.30
C LEU A 8 90.17 -101.92 -100.82
N PRO A 9 89.30 -102.48 -101.69
CA PRO A 9 89.66 -102.80 -103.07
C PRO A 9 89.70 -101.57 -103.99
N ALA A 10 90.39 -101.70 -105.13
CA ALA A 10 90.33 -100.69 -106.18
C ALA A 10 88.88 -100.53 -106.69
N PRO A 11 88.40 -99.30 -106.96
CA PRO A 11 87.02 -99.06 -107.37
C PRO A 11 86.69 -99.81 -108.66
N LEU A 12 85.56 -100.51 -108.67
CA LEU A 12 85.08 -101.23 -109.84
C LEU A 12 84.41 -100.23 -110.80
N CYS A 13 85.15 -99.82 -111.84
CA CYS A 13 84.55 -99.19 -113.00
C CYS A 13 83.40 -100.05 -113.55
N ALA A 14 82.18 -99.53 -113.55
CA ALA A 14 81.02 -100.16 -114.16
C ALA A 14 81.03 -99.88 -115.68
N PRO A 15 81.19 -100.88 -116.56
CA PRO A 15 81.31 -100.64 -117.99
C PRO A 15 79.94 -100.38 -118.64
N VAL A 16 79.58 -99.12 -118.80
CA VAL A 16 78.44 -98.69 -119.64
C VAL A 16 78.92 -98.57 -121.10
N GLY A 17 78.99 -99.71 -121.78
CA GLY A 17 79.54 -99.80 -123.14
C GLY A 17 81.07 -99.73 -123.15
N GLU A 18 81.65 -98.89 -124.03
CA GLU A 18 83.12 -98.69 -124.13
C GLU A 18 83.64 -97.54 -123.24
N ARG A 19 82.91 -97.16 -122.18
CA ARG A 19 83.26 -96.01 -121.31
C ARG A 19 83.03 -96.29 -119.82
N CYS A 20 83.48 -95.37 -118.97
CA CYS A 20 83.53 -95.51 -117.52
C CYS A 20 82.94 -94.27 -116.84
N CYS A 21 81.97 -94.48 -115.94
CA CYS A 21 81.47 -93.53 -114.95
C CYS A 21 81.91 -94.03 -113.56
N VAL A 22 82.24 -93.11 -112.66
CA VAL A 22 82.40 -93.37 -111.22
C VAL A 22 81.25 -92.65 -110.54
N ASP A 23 80.54 -93.41 -109.72
CA ASP A 23 79.18 -93.19 -109.21
C ASP A 23 79.12 -94.12 -107.99
N GLU A 24 79.05 -93.56 -106.76
CA GLU A 24 79.07 -94.34 -105.51
C GLU A 24 77.66 -94.69 -104.98
N ASP A 25 76.63 -93.92 -105.29
CA ASP A 25 75.26 -94.10 -104.78
C ASP A 25 74.32 -94.85 -105.76
N GLY A 26 74.62 -94.85 -107.06
CA GLY A 26 73.94 -95.55 -108.14
C GLY A 26 72.97 -94.70 -108.98
N ASP A 27 72.98 -93.38 -108.86
CA ASP A 27 72.03 -92.48 -109.56
C ASP A 27 72.39 -92.19 -111.04
N LEU A 28 73.62 -92.56 -111.46
CA LEU A 28 74.26 -92.35 -112.77
C LEU A 28 74.84 -90.95 -113.04
N HIS A 29 74.94 -90.07 -112.06
CA HIS A 29 75.74 -88.85 -112.08
C HIS A 29 77.16 -89.13 -111.56
N GLY A 30 78.00 -88.09 -111.37
CA GLY A 30 79.38 -88.24 -110.90
C GLY A 30 80.48 -88.16 -111.96
N ALA A 31 81.63 -88.77 -111.65
CA ALA A 31 82.90 -88.47 -112.28
C ALA A 31 83.32 -89.45 -113.39
N GLY A 32 82.94 -89.19 -114.64
CA GLY A 32 83.45 -89.97 -115.77
C GLY A 32 82.88 -89.65 -117.14
N VAL A 33 83.29 -90.42 -118.16
CA VAL A 33 82.78 -90.25 -119.53
C VAL A 33 81.58 -91.15 -119.72
N GLY A 34 80.38 -90.69 -119.35
CA GLY A 34 79.15 -91.46 -119.54
C GLY A 34 78.11 -91.29 -118.43
N CYS A 35 78.46 -90.60 -117.34
CA CYS A 35 77.52 -90.12 -116.34
C CYS A 35 76.53 -89.13 -116.98
N LEU A 36 75.33 -89.00 -116.41
CA LEU A 36 74.27 -88.11 -116.89
C LEU A 36 74.61 -86.62 -116.67
N GLY A 37 75.43 -86.33 -115.68
CA GLY A 37 75.97 -85.01 -115.36
C GLY A 37 76.82 -85.07 -114.08
N THR A 38 76.95 -83.96 -113.37
CA THR A 38 77.72 -83.88 -112.12
C THR A 38 76.91 -84.36 -110.92
N ASP A 39 77.61 -84.91 -109.95
CA ASP A 39 77.14 -85.23 -108.61
C ASP A 39 78.03 -84.40 -107.65
N CYS A 40 77.42 -83.80 -106.63
CA CYS A 40 78.10 -82.98 -105.63
C CYS A 40 78.02 -83.56 -104.20
N ASP A 41 77.20 -84.58 -103.96
CA ASP A 41 77.27 -85.44 -102.77
C ASP A 41 77.04 -86.91 -103.18
N GLU A 42 78.15 -87.62 -103.44
CA GLU A 42 78.14 -89.02 -103.89
C GLU A 42 77.66 -90.03 -102.81
N THR A 43 76.83 -89.57 -101.87
CA THR A 43 76.11 -90.36 -100.88
C THR A 43 74.59 -90.12 -100.86
N ASP A 44 74.05 -89.16 -101.61
CA ASP A 44 72.62 -88.84 -101.66
C ASP A 44 72.05 -88.75 -103.09
N THR A 45 71.20 -89.72 -103.44
CA THR A 45 70.64 -89.89 -104.80
C THR A 45 69.69 -88.76 -105.22
N ASP A 46 69.28 -87.88 -104.30
CA ASP A 46 68.47 -86.71 -104.62
C ASP A 46 69.32 -85.45 -104.88
N ILE A 47 70.65 -85.47 -104.59
CA ILE A 47 71.60 -84.35 -104.77
C ILE A 47 72.50 -84.59 -105.99
N ASN A 48 72.08 -84.10 -107.17
CA ASN A 48 72.80 -84.31 -108.43
C ASN A 48 72.38 -83.26 -109.47
N SER A 49 73.05 -83.22 -110.64
CA SER A 49 72.74 -82.27 -111.73
C SER A 49 71.34 -82.33 -112.38
N SER A 50 70.42 -83.11 -111.79
CA SER A 50 69.00 -83.16 -112.11
C SER A 50 68.09 -83.18 -110.87
N GLY A 51 68.63 -82.77 -109.72
CA GLY A 51 67.92 -82.60 -108.45
C GLY A 51 66.82 -81.55 -108.51
N THR A 52 66.20 -81.25 -107.37
CA THR A 52 65.19 -80.20 -107.27
C THR A 52 65.31 -79.51 -105.93
N GLU A 53 65.74 -78.26 -105.98
CA GLU A 53 65.92 -77.39 -104.82
C GLU A 53 64.77 -77.48 -103.81
N THR A 54 65.16 -77.75 -102.56
CA THR A 54 64.31 -77.75 -101.38
C THR A 54 64.94 -76.86 -100.34
N CYS A 55 64.24 -75.83 -99.84
CA CYS A 55 64.75 -74.88 -98.84
C CYS A 55 65.36 -75.58 -97.61
N ASN A 56 66.68 -75.82 -97.67
CA ASN A 56 67.45 -76.67 -96.76
C ASN A 56 68.89 -76.16 -96.55
N GLY A 57 69.36 -75.21 -97.37
CA GLY A 57 70.69 -74.61 -97.28
C GLY A 57 71.78 -75.38 -98.05
N GLY A 58 71.36 -76.29 -98.92
CA GLY A 58 72.18 -77.09 -99.83
C GLY A 58 72.02 -76.65 -101.29
N ASP A 59 72.89 -77.20 -102.14
CA ASP A 59 72.90 -77.08 -103.60
C ASP A 59 72.40 -78.44 -104.10
N ASP A 60 71.08 -78.65 -104.15
CA ASP A 60 70.48 -79.97 -104.43
C ASP A 60 70.61 -80.34 -105.92
N ASP A 61 70.61 -79.35 -106.82
CA ASP A 61 70.78 -79.53 -108.27
C ASP A 61 72.23 -79.35 -108.78
N CYS A 62 73.18 -79.10 -107.89
CA CYS A 62 74.62 -78.98 -108.16
C CYS A 62 75.03 -77.91 -109.22
N ASP A 63 74.22 -76.88 -109.49
CA ASP A 63 74.59 -75.78 -110.40
C ASP A 63 75.55 -74.75 -109.77
N GLY A 64 75.66 -74.73 -108.44
CA GLY A 64 76.49 -73.82 -107.66
C GLY A 64 75.72 -72.62 -107.07
N MET A 65 74.40 -72.61 -107.17
CA MET A 65 73.50 -71.82 -106.33
C MET A 65 72.98 -72.68 -105.15
N VAL A 66 72.11 -72.14 -104.32
CA VAL A 66 71.61 -72.77 -103.08
C VAL A 66 70.19 -72.27 -102.88
N ASP A 67 69.24 -73.20 -102.75
CA ASP A 67 67.81 -72.93 -102.55
C ASP A 67 67.20 -72.01 -103.65
N GLU A 68 67.71 -72.00 -104.88
CA GLU A 68 67.20 -71.11 -105.94
C GLU A 68 65.95 -71.66 -106.65
N GLY A 69 64.81 -71.02 -106.40
CA GLY A 69 63.56 -71.47 -106.98
C GLY A 69 62.43 -70.45 -106.85
N ASP A 70 61.21 -70.93 -107.11
CA ASP A 70 60.00 -70.17 -106.81
C ASP A 70 59.79 -70.15 -105.28
N PRO A 71 59.84 -68.99 -104.61
CA PRO A 71 59.69 -68.92 -103.15
C PRO A 71 58.37 -69.51 -102.65
N ASP A 72 57.31 -69.51 -103.47
CA ASP A 72 56.00 -70.05 -103.11
C ASP A 72 55.98 -71.59 -103.16
N MET A 73 56.93 -72.22 -103.86
CA MET A 73 57.13 -73.68 -103.91
C MET A 73 58.11 -74.15 -102.84
N LEU A 74 59.19 -73.40 -102.63
CA LEU A 74 60.19 -73.65 -101.58
C LEU A 74 59.62 -73.44 -100.17
N CYS A 75 58.79 -72.41 -99.99
CA CYS A 75 58.22 -72.00 -98.71
C CYS A 75 56.70 -71.77 -98.81
N PRO A 76 55.88 -72.86 -98.68
CA PRO A 76 54.43 -72.78 -98.75
C PRO A 76 53.84 -71.81 -97.73
N ARG A 77 53.08 -70.81 -98.20
CA ARG A 77 52.49 -69.78 -97.35
C ARG A 77 51.50 -70.31 -96.32
N GLY A 78 51.67 -69.89 -95.08
CA GLY A 78 50.62 -69.93 -94.06
C GLY A 78 49.46 -68.96 -94.33
N PRO A 79 48.37 -69.04 -93.55
CA PRO A 79 47.26 -68.09 -93.61
C PRO A 79 47.71 -66.62 -93.49
N HIS A 80 47.15 -65.74 -94.32
CA HIS A 80 47.37 -64.29 -94.29
C HIS A 80 48.83 -63.82 -94.46
N VAL A 81 49.74 -64.70 -94.89
CA VAL A 81 51.09 -64.33 -95.35
C VAL A 81 50.97 -63.78 -96.77
N ALA A 82 51.45 -62.56 -97.01
CA ALA A 82 51.46 -61.91 -98.31
C ALA A 82 52.75 -62.21 -99.11
N THR A 83 53.91 -62.23 -98.44
CA THR A 83 55.18 -62.71 -99.03
C THR A 83 55.96 -63.60 -98.05
N SER A 84 56.66 -64.58 -98.60
CA SER A 84 57.48 -65.56 -97.89
C SER A 84 58.73 -65.87 -98.72
N THR A 85 59.84 -66.16 -98.06
CA THR A 85 61.15 -66.38 -98.72
C THR A 85 61.93 -67.48 -98.01
N CYS A 86 62.69 -68.28 -98.75
CA CYS A 86 63.78 -69.06 -98.16
C CYS A 86 64.93 -68.11 -97.78
N SER A 87 65.47 -68.25 -96.58
CA SER A 87 66.64 -67.50 -96.09
C SER A 87 67.95 -68.19 -96.49
N ASP A 88 69.06 -67.45 -96.50
CA ASP A 88 70.44 -67.93 -96.78
C ASP A 88 70.96 -69.09 -95.88
N VAL A 89 70.10 -69.66 -95.02
CA VAL A 89 70.40 -70.77 -94.09
C VAL A 89 69.39 -71.93 -94.19
N GLY A 90 68.60 -72.00 -95.27
CA GLY A 90 67.68 -73.12 -95.49
C GLY A 90 66.42 -73.09 -94.60
N ALA A 91 65.91 -71.90 -94.29
CA ALA A 91 64.72 -71.74 -93.45
C ALA A 91 63.72 -70.74 -94.04
N CYS A 92 62.44 -71.07 -93.99
CA CYS A 92 61.35 -70.22 -94.49
C CYS A 92 61.00 -69.08 -93.52
N GLU A 93 60.97 -67.86 -94.05
CA GLU A 93 60.61 -66.63 -93.32
C GLU A 93 59.37 -65.96 -93.95
N ASN A 94 58.44 -65.49 -93.11
CA ASN A 94 57.31 -64.64 -93.50
C ASN A 94 57.81 -63.19 -93.63
N THR A 95 57.82 -62.63 -94.83
CA THR A 95 58.40 -61.29 -95.11
C THR A 95 57.37 -60.16 -95.18
N GLU A 96 56.09 -60.47 -95.44
CA GLU A 96 54.99 -59.49 -95.39
C GLU A 96 53.67 -60.21 -95.04
N CYS A 97 52.82 -59.58 -94.22
CA CYS A 97 51.47 -60.04 -93.92
C CYS A 97 50.41 -59.31 -94.75
N GLU A 98 49.25 -59.92 -94.96
CA GLU A 98 48.09 -59.24 -95.56
C GLU A 98 47.63 -58.05 -94.68
N PRO A 99 47.16 -56.94 -95.27
CA PRO A 99 46.72 -55.77 -94.50
C PRO A 99 45.62 -56.09 -93.47
N GLY A 100 45.88 -55.76 -92.20
CA GLY A 100 44.98 -56.06 -91.08
C GLY A 100 45.35 -57.34 -90.31
N PHE A 101 46.44 -58.00 -90.68
CA PHE A 101 47.00 -59.17 -90.01
C PHE A 101 48.47 -58.94 -89.62
N GLY A 102 48.93 -59.69 -88.63
CA GLY A 102 50.32 -59.74 -88.20
C GLY A 102 50.68 -61.14 -87.71
N ASP A 103 51.91 -61.55 -87.98
CA ASP A 103 52.58 -62.68 -87.36
C ASP A 103 53.12 -62.17 -86.01
N CYS A 104 52.52 -62.65 -84.90
CA CYS A 104 52.80 -62.10 -83.56
C CYS A 104 53.49 -63.09 -82.62
N ASP A 105 53.70 -64.34 -83.04
CA ASP A 105 54.50 -65.34 -82.32
C ASP A 105 55.76 -65.79 -83.09
N ASP A 106 56.01 -65.23 -84.27
CA ASP A 106 57.10 -65.53 -85.20
C ASP A 106 57.09 -67.01 -85.68
N ASP A 107 55.93 -67.72 -85.59
CA ASP A 107 55.77 -69.09 -86.09
C ASP A 107 55.29 -69.08 -87.54
N THR A 108 56.25 -69.27 -88.45
CA THR A 108 56.00 -69.24 -89.89
C THR A 108 55.05 -70.35 -90.39
N THR A 109 54.72 -71.34 -89.55
CA THR A 109 53.75 -72.39 -89.87
C THR A 109 52.30 -72.02 -89.56
N THR A 110 52.05 -71.07 -88.65
CA THR A 110 50.71 -70.52 -88.35
C THR A 110 50.37 -69.28 -89.18
N GLY A 111 51.38 -68.57 -89.68
CA GLY A 111 51.24 -67.47 -90.65
C GLY A 111 51.07 -66.11 -89.97
N CYS A 112 50.15 -65.29 -90.48
CA CYS A 112 49.80 -64.01 -89.87
C CYS A 112 48.40 -64.12 -89.24
N GLU A 113 48.25 -64.95 -88.22
CA GLU A 113 46.95 -65.30 -87.62
C GLU A 113 46.30 -64.17 -86.80
N THR A 114 47.08 -63.18 -86.37
CA THR A 114 46.62 -62.15 -85.43
C THR A 114 46.02 -60.93 -86.14
N GLN A 115 44.74 -60.67 -85.91
CA GLN A 115 44.03 -59.50 -86.45
C GLN A 115 44.45 -58.19 -85.77
N THR A 116 45.03 -57.27 -86.53
CA THR A 116 45.55 -55.97 -86.06
C THR A 116 44.50 -54.85 -86.00
N ASN A 117 43.21 -55.22 -86.06
CA ASN A 117 42.05 -54.35 -85.89
C ASN A 117 41.34 -54.56 -84.54
N THR A 118 41.97 -55.30 -83.62
CA THR A 118 41.42 -55.60 -82.29
C THR A 118 42.01 -54.67 -81.23
N ALA A 119 41.28 -54.41 -80.14
CA ALA A 119 41.74 -53.52 -79.07
C ALA A 119 43.04 -53.97 -78.37
N MET A 120 43.47 -55.23 -78.53
CA MET A 120 44.73 -55.76 -77.98
C MET A 120 45.91 -55.73 -78.97
N HIS A 121 45.65 -55.52 -80.27
CA HIS A 121 46.66 -55.54 -81.35
C HIS A 121 46.43 -54.39 -82.34
N CYS A 122 46.01 -53.22 -81.85
CA CYS A 122 45.50 -52.15 -82.69
C CYS A 122 46.62 -51.47 -83.49
N GLY A 123 46.63 -51.71 -84.81
CA GLY A 123 47.67 -51.22 -85.71
C GLY A 123 48.97 -52.02 -85.69
N GLY A 124 49.08 -53.09 -84.87
CA GLY A 124 50.27 -53.94 -84.81
C GLY A 124 50.26 -54.92 -83.63
N CYS A 125 51.17 -55.90 -83.67
CA CYS A 125 51.30 -56.91 -82.62
C CYS A 125 51.53 -56.28 -81.23
N PHE A 126 50.72 -56.69 -80.25
CA PHE A 126 50.79 -56.27 -78.84
C PHE A 126 50.60 -54.77 -78.59
N VAL A 127 50.05 -54.03 -79.57
CA VAL A 127 49.67 -52.62 -79.41
C VAL A 127 48.26 -52.54 -78.80
N GLY A 128 48.20 -52.48 -77.46
CA GLY A 128 46.93 -52.27 -76.75
C GLY A 128 46.38 -50.85 -76.95
N CYS A 129 45.08 -50.73 -77.23
CA CYS A 129 44.36 -49.45 -77.26
C CYS A 129 43.73 -49.16 -75.88
N GLU A 130 44.54 -48.60 -74.98
CA GLU A 130 44.12 -48.18 -73.63
C GLU A 130 44.34 -46.66 -73.45
N PRO A 131 43.46 -45.80 -74.01
CA PRO A 131 43.51 -44.36 -73.80
C PRO A 131 43.25 -43.98 -72.32
N ALA A 132 43.83 -42.89 -71.84
CA ALA A 132 43.76 -42.55 -70.41
C ALA A 132 42.33 -42.15 -69.98
N ASN A 133 41.85 -42.75 -68.89
CA ASN A 133 40.50 -42.58 -68.34
C ASN A 133 39.38 -42.80 -69.38
N ALA A 134 39.56 -43.74 -70.30
CA ALA A 134 38.62 -44.02 -71.37
C ALA A 134 38.66 -45.50 -71.80
N THR A 135 37.54 -45.98 -72.36
CA THR A 135 37.51 -47.24 -73.11
C THR A 135 37.95 -46.96 -74.55
N GLY A 136 38.96 -47.70 -75.02
CA GLY A 136 39.48 -47.58 -76.38
C GLY A 136 38.77 -48.47 -77.40
N ASP A 137 38.56 -47.94 -78.60
CA ASP A 137 38.16 -48.69 -79.81
C ASP A 137 39.28 -48.71 -80.85
N CYS A 138 39.36 -49.78 -81.63
CA CYS A 138 40.34 -49.91 -82.71
C CYS A 138 39.71 -49.66 -84.09
N SER A 139 39.52 -48.39 -84.42
CA SER A 139 38.93 -47.98 -85.69
C SER A 139 39.98 -47.70 -86.76
N GLY A 140 40.16 -48.64 -87.68
CA GLY A 140 41.01 -48.48 -88.87
C GLY A 140 42.52 -48.64 -88.64
N GLY A 141 42.92 -49.36 -87.58
CA GLY A 141 44.33 -49.55 -87.20
C GLY A 141 44.91 -48.41 -86.36
N SER A 142 44.07 -47.45 -85.97
CA SER A 142 44.40 -46.40 -85.00
C SER A 142 43.53 -46.57 -83.75
N CYS A 143 44.12 -46.29 -82.58
CA CYS A 143 43.37 -46.24 -81.33
C CYS A 143 42.48 -44.98 -81.29
N ALA A 144 41.23 -45.16 -80.89
CA ALA A 144 40.22 -44.11 -80.73
C ALA A 144 39.56 -44.21 -79.34
N VAL A 145 39.02 -43.10 -78.85
CA VAL A 145 38.18 -43.08 -77.64
C VAL A 145 36.75 -43.46 -78.01
N ASP A 146 36.20 -44.53 -77.42
CA ASP A 146 34.79 -44.92 -77.55
C ASP A 146 33.93 -44.19 -76.51
N VAL A 147 34.31 -44.28 -75.24
CA VAL A 147 33.63 -43.63 -74.13
C VAL A 147 34.60 -43.28 -73.00
N CYS A 148 34.49 -42.06 -72.46
CA CYS A 148 35.24 -41.64 -71.28
C CYS A 148 34.74 -42.35 -70.01
N ASP A 149 35.64 -42.55 -69.05
CA ASP A 149 35.28 -42.95 -67.70
C ASP A 149 34.41 -41.88 -67.01
N THR A 150 33.58 -42.32 -66.07
CA THR A 150 32.66 -41.42 -65.36
C THR A 150 33.44 -40.36 -64.59
N GLY A 151 33.20 -39.08 -64.93
CA GLY A 151 33.88 -37.92 -64.34
C GLY A 151 35.00 -37.35 -65.20
N PHE A 152 35.29 -37.92 -66.37
CA PHE A 152 36.27 -37.41 -67.32
C PHE A 152 35.65 -37.06 -68.67
N GLY A 153 36.28 -36.14 -69.40
CA GLY A 153 35.90 -35.76 -70.75
C GLY A 153 37.12 -35.53 -71.64
N ASP A 154 37.00 -35.99 -72.89
CA ASP A 154 37.82 -35.53 -74.01
C ASP A 154 37.33 -34.13 -74.41
N CYS A 155 38.14 -33.11 -74.13
CA CYS A 155 37.78 -31.70 -74.31
C CYS A 155 38.61 -30.98 -75.37
N ASP A 156 39.68 -31.58 -75.89
CA ASP A 156 40.43 -31.08 -77.05
C ASP A 156 40.15 -31.86 -78.33
N GLY A 157 39.58 -33.07 -78.22
CA GLY A 157 39.21 -33.95 -79.33
C GLY A 157 40.35 -34.83 -79.80
N ASP A 158 41.42 -35.02 -79.03
CA ASP A 158 42.58 -35.82 -79.40
C ASP A 158 42.54 -37.25 -78.79
N PRO A 159 42.19 -38.28 -79.58
CA PRO A 159 42.09 -39.64 -79.08
C PRO A 159 43.43 -40.25 -78.63
N ALA A 160 44.57 -39.61 -78.93
CA ALA A 160 45.89 -40.11 -78.55
C ALA A 160 46.21 -39.92 -77.05
N ASN A 161 45.55 -38.96 -76.38
CA ASN A 161 45.73 -38.69 -74.95
C ASN A 161 44.56 -39.21 -74.09
N GLY A 162 43.35 -39.34 -74.64
CA GLY A 162 42.20 -39.97 -73.99
C GLY A 162 41.15 -38.97 -73.48
N CYS A 163 40.74 -39.14 -72.22
CA CYS A 163 39.82 -38.22 -71.53
C CYS A 163 40.53 -37.68 -70.27
N GLU A 164 41.31 -36.62 -70.42
CA GLU A 164 42.21 -36.11 -69.37
C GLU A 164 41.58 -34.98 -68.56
N THR A 165 40.48 -34.41 -69.04
CA THR A 165 39.84 -33.27 -68.36
C THR A 165 38.86 -33.76 -67.29
N PRO A 166 39.13 -33.51 -66.00
CA PRO A 166 38.21 -33.88 -64.92
C PRO A 166 37.01 -32.94 -64.88
N LEU A 167 35.81 -33.53 -64.85
CA LEU A 167 34.51 -32.85 -64.93
C LEU A 167 33.94 -32.44 -63.57
N ASP A 168 34.74 -32.57 -62.49
CA ASP A 168 34.48 -32.03 -61.15
C ASP A 168 35.13 -30.63 -60.94
N SER A 169 35.75 -30.09 -61.99
CA SER A 169 36.42 -28.80 -61.97
C SER A 169 35.45 -27.64 -62.25
N LEU A 170 35.66 -26.49 -61.60
CA LEU A 170 34.81 -25.29 -61.78
C LEU A 170 34.76 -24.75 -63.22
N THR A 171 35.65 -25.19 -64.10
CA THR A 171 35.70 -24.81 -65.53
C THR A 171 35.09 -25.85 -66.48
N ASN A 172 34.88 -27.10 -66.03
CA ASN A 172 34.38 -28.21 -66.86
C ASN A 172 33.28 -29.01 -66.14
N CYS A 173 32.46 -28.31 -65.37
CA CYS A 173 31.56 -28.91 -64.39
C CYS A 173 30.44 -29.70 -65.04
N GLY A 174 30.53 -31.03 -64.98
CA GLY A 174 29.62 -31.95 -65.67
C GLY A 174 29.78 -31.98 -67.20
N GLY A 175 30.81 -31.33 -67.76
CA GLY A 175 31.07 -31.29 -69.20
C GLY A 175 32.10 -30.23 -69.61
N CYS A 176 32.78 -30.48 -70.73
CA CYS A 176 33.84 -29.62 -71.28
C CYS A 176 33.40 -28.15 -71.40
N GLY A 177 34.16 -27.24 -70.80
CA GLY A 177 33.91 -25.79 -70.84
C GLY A 177 32.66 -25.31 -70.09
N VAL A 178 31.97 -26.19 -69.34
CA VAL A 178 30.82 -25.81 -68.51
C VAL A 178 31.31 -25.16 -67.22
N GLY A 179 31.39 -23.83 -67.21
CA GLY A 179 31.78 -23.08 -66.01
C GLY A 179 30.72 -23.09 -64.92
N CYS A 180 31.08 -23.49 -63.69
CA CYS A 180 30.22 -23.39 -62.52
C CYS A 180 30.45 -22.05 -61.79
N SER A 181 29.57 -21.07 -62.07
CA SER A 181 29.61 -19.73 -61.47
C SER A 181 28.21 -19.24 -61.07
N PRO A 182 27.56 -19.88 -60.08
CA PRO A 182 26.26 -19.46 -59.55
C PRO A 182 26.29 -18.04 -58.98
N ALA A 183 25.23 -17.27 -59.17
CA ALA A 183 25.22 -15.85 -58.83
C ALA A 183 25.40 -15.58 -57.32
N PHE A 184 26.22 -14.57 -57.00
CA PHE A 184 26.50 -14.15 -55.62
C PHE A 184 27.01 -15.27 -54.69
N SER A 185 27.77 -16.22 -55.23
CA SER A 185 28.32 -17.35 -54.48
C SER A 185 29.57 -17.90 -55.17
N ILE A 186 30.34 -18.69 -54.42
CA ILE A 186 31.36 -19.58 -54.97
C ILE A 186 30.66 -20.88 -55.33
N GLY A 187 30.75 -21.31 -56.60
CA GLY A 187 30.24 -22.61 -57.02
C GLY A 187 31.02 -23.78 -56.42
N ASP A 188 30.36 -24.93 -56.30
CA ASP A 188 30.99 -26.23 -56.09
C ASP A 188 30.65 -27.15 -57.26
N CYS A 189 31.56 -28.07 -57.58
CA CYS A 189 31.36 -29.12 -58.57
C CYS A 189 31.87 -30.49 -58.11
N SER A 190 32.08 -30.68 -56.80
CA SER A 190 32.54 -31.94 -56.20
C SER A 190 31.67 -33.16 -56.53
N THR A 191 30.43 -32.97 -56.97
CA THR A 191 29.46 -34.00 -57.38
C THR A 191 29.37 -34.21 -58.90
N GLY A 192 30.14 -33.47 -59.71
CA GLY A 192 30.00 -33.42 -61.17
C GLY A 192 28.76 -32.65 -61.66
N THR A 193 28.02 -32.01 -60.75
CA THR A 193 26.96 -31.05 -61.07
C THR A 193 27.25 -29.72 -60.40
N CYS A 194 26.89 -28.61 -61.05
CA CYS A 194 27.14 -27.28 -60.48
C CYS A 194 26.19 -27.01 -59.31
N GLU A 195 26.75 -26.89 -58.12
CA GLU A 195 26.05 -26.63 -56.87
C GLU A 195 26.48 -25.27 -56.29
N VAL A 196 25.70 -24.77 -55.33
CA VAL A 196 26.06 -23.56 -54.56
C VAL A 196 26.95 -23.98 -53.41
N GLY A 197 28.22 -23.57 -53.45
CA GLY A 197 29.16 -23.75 -52.34
C GLY A 197 28.91 -22.71 -51.25
N THR A 198 29.77 -21.71 -51.16
CA THR A 198 29.64 -20.64 -50.15
C THR A 198 29.01 -19.39 -50.75
N CYS A 199 27.90 -18.92 -50.18
CA CYS A 199 27.32 -17.61 -50.51
C CYS A 199 28.29 -16.45 -50.26
N ASP A 200 28.14 -15.38 -51.04
CA ASP A 200 28.68 -14.06 -50.68
C ASP A 200 28.18 -13.63 -49.30
N PRO A 201 28.96 -12.84 -48.53
CA PRO A 201 28.52 -12.33 -47.24
C PRO A 201 27.17 -11.61 -47.34
N ARG A 202 26.25 -11.94 -46.43
CA ARG A 202 24.89 -11.36 -46.32
C ARG A 202 23.92 -11.80 -47.42
N ARG A 203 24.13 -13.01 -47.96
CA ARG A 203 23.22 -13.68 -48.88
C ARG A 203 23.03 -15.13 -48.50
N GLU A 204 21.90 -15.68 -48.92
CA GLU A 204 21.50 -17.06 -48.69
C GLU A 204 20.74 -17.57 -49.93
N ASN A 205 20.76 -18.89 -50.15
CA ASN A 205 19.97 -19.54 -51.19
C ASN A 205 18.67 -20.05 -50.56
N CYS A 206 17.57 -19.32 -50.76
CA CYS A 206 16.31 -19.59 -50.04
C CYS A 206 15.35 -20.53 -50.77
N ASP A 207 15.52 -20.73 -52.07
CA ASP A 207 14.73 -21.69 -52.86
C ASP A 207 15.46 -23.03 -53.12
N GLY A 208 16.74 -23.11 -52.77
CA GLY A 208 17.60 -24.28 -52.95
C GLY A 208 18.10 -24.48 -54.39
N SER A 209 17.92 -23.50 -55.28
CA SER A 209 18.25 -23.63 -56.70
C SER A 209 19.69 -23.23 -57.00
N PRO A 210 20.47 -24.06 -57.72
CA PRO A 210 21.83 -23.69 -58.11
C PRO A 210 21.91 -22.69 -59.27
N ILE A 211 20.80 -22.44 -59.96
CA ILE A 211 20.79 -21.59 -61.19
C ILE A 211 20.87 -20.10 -60.83
N ASN A 212 20.26 -19.69 -59.73
CA ASN A 212 20.20 -18.32 -59.22
C ASN A 212 21.14 -18.05 -58.04
N GLY A 213 21.83 -19.09 -57.53
CA GLY A 213 22.88 -18.96 -56.52
C GLY A 213 22.34 -18.54 -55.16
N CYS A 214 22.94 -17.52 -54.54
CA CYS A 214 22.44 -16.96 -53.28
C CYS A 214 21.67 -15.66 -53.56
N GLU A 215 20.45 -15.82 -54.07
CA GLU A 215 19.61 -14.75 -54.62
C GLU A 215 19.11 -13.78 -53.55
N THR A 216 18.84 -14.27 -52.34
CA THR A 216 18.21 -13.50 -51.27
C THR A 216 19.24 -12.72 -50.47
N SER A 217 18.96 -11.44 -50.20
CA SER A 217 19.82 -10.56 -49.42
C SER A 217 19.37 -10.54 -47.96
N THR A 218 20.22 -11.01 -47.05
CA THR A 218 19.87 -11.13 -45.61
C THR A 218 19.97 -9.81 -44.83
N THR A 219 19.94 -8.68 -45.54
CA THR A 219 19.87 -7.32 -45.00
C THR A 219 18.54 -6.61 -45.27
N THR A 220 17.55 -7.30 -45.85
CA THR A 220 16.19 -6.76 -45.98
C THR A 220 15.41 -6.94 -44.68
N ASN A 221 14.30 -6.23 -44.51
CA ASN A 221 13.37 -6.49 -43.40
C ASN A 221 12.57 -7.78 -43.55
N ALA A 222 12.60 -8.45 -44.71
CA ALA A 222 11.90 -9.71 -44.95
C ALA A 222 12.77 -10.94 -44.58
N ASP A 223 14.08 -10.83 -44.75
CA ASP A 223 15.04 -11.94 -44.63
C ASP A 223 16.20 -11.59 -43.69
N CYS A 224 15.92 -10.87 -42.60
CA CYS A 224 16.94 -10.27 -41.77
C CYS A 224 17.76 -11.31 -41.01
N GLY A 225 19.00 -11.52 -41.44
CA GLY A 225 19.89 -12.56 -40.89
C GLY A 225 19.67 -13.95 -41.48
N GLY A 226 18.60 -14.19 -42.24
CA GLY A 226 18.35 -15.44 -42.94
C GLY A 226 16.98 -15.50 -43.63
N CYS A 227 16.80 -16.47 -44.53
CA CYS A 227 15.59 -16.69 -45.34
C CYS A 227 14.28 -16.57 -44.54
N GLY A 228 13.37 -15.69 -44.97
CA GLY A 228 12.05 -15.51 -44.36
C GLY A 228 12.05 -15.01 -42.91
N THR A 229 13.21 -14.63 -42.36
CA THR A 229 13.35 -14.11 -40.99
C THR A 229 12.98 -12.64 -40.96
N ALA A 230 11.66 -12.37 -41.00
CA ALA A 230 11.16 -11.00 -41.05
C ALA A 230 11.49 -10.23 -39.76
N CYS A 231 12.11 -9.07 -39.89
CA CYS A 231 12.38 -8.15 -38.78
C CYS A 231 11.09 -7.39 -38.40
N ALA A 232 10.20 -8.09 -37.70
CA ALA A 232 8.90 -7.60 -37.26
C ALA A 232 8.72 -7.83 -35.73
N PRO A 233 9.52 -7.14 -34.88
CA PRO A 233 9.47 -7.30 -33.43
C PRO A 233 8.12 -6.90 -32.84
N LEU A 234 7.70 -7.57 -31.76
CA LEU A 234 6.40 -7.35 -31.13
C LEU A 234 6.27 -5.92 -30.59
N ASN A 235 5.11 -5.28 -30.82
CA ASN A 235 4.83 -3.89 -30.46
C ASN A 235 5.86 -2.86 -30.98
N ALA A 236 6.74 -3.20 -31.91
CA ALA A 236 7.90 -2.39 -32.28
C ALA A 236 8.07 -2.23 -33.80
N ILE A 237 8.76 -1.17 -34.21
CA ILE A 237 9.21 -0.95 -35.58
C ILE A 237 10.64 -1.47 -35.66
N GLY A 238 10.83 -2.62 -36.32
CA GLY A 238 12.14 -3.21 -36.58
C GLY A 238 12.78 -2.69 -37.86
N GLU A 239 14.10 -2.49 -37.85
CA GLU A 239 14.93 -2.27 -39.03
C GLU A 239 16.05 -3.30 -39.07
N CYS A 240 16.23 -3.97 -40.21
CA CYS A 240 17.36 -4.85 -40.40
C CYS A 240 18.66 -4.04 -40.56
N SER A 241 19.54 -4.13 -39.57
CA SER A 241 20.85 -3.47 -39.59
C SER A 241 21.95 -4.51 -39.57
N THR A 242 22.72 -4.60 -40.66
CA THR A 242 23.83 -5.56 -40.80
C THR A 242 23.44 -7.04 -40.56
N GLY A 243 22.21 -7.42 -40.87
CA GLY A 243 21.71 -8.80 -40.71
C GLY A 243 21.26 -9.15 -39.29
N GLY A 244 21.27 -8.18 -38.36
CA GLY A 244 20.54 -8.27 -37.10
C GLY A 244 19.30 -7.38 -37.14
N CYS A 245 18.19 -7.87 -36.60
CA CYS A 245 17.01 -7.03 -36.41
C CYS A 245 17.28 -6.04 -35.27
N ARG A 246 17.01 -4.74 -35.48
CA ARG A 246 17.15 -3.69 -34.47
C ARG A 246 15.79 -3.03 -34.23
N ILE A 247 15.39 -2.86 -32.98
CA ILE A 247 14.25 -2.00 -32.65
C ILE A 247 14.62 -0.54 -32.92
N VAL A 248 13.80 0.15 -33.73
CA VAL A 248 13.95 1.59 -34.02
C VAL A 248 13.12 2.42 -33.04
N SER A 249 11.90 1.96 -32.75
CA SER A 249 10.98 2.57 -31.80
C SER A 249 9.81 1.63 -31.51
N CYS A 250 9.25 1.70 -30.30
CA CYS A 250 7.97 1.07 -30.01
C CYS A 250 6.83 1.73 -30.81
N THR A 251 5.93 0.92 -31.35
CA THR A 251 4.70 1.38 -32.06
C THR A 251 3.68 2.04 -31.12
N ARG A 252 3.80 1.78 -29.82
CA ARG A 252 2.96 2.32 -28.76
C ARG A 252 3.85 3.02 -27.73
N ALA A 253 3.44 4.21 -27.29
CA ALA A 253 4.15 4.99 -26.28
C ALA A 253 3.99 4.47 -24.84
N ASP A 254 3.23 3.39 -24.62
CA ASP A 254 3.06 2.73 -23.33
C ASP A 254 3.74 1.36 -23.24
N TYR A 255 4.62 1.05 -24.20
CA TYR A 255 5.53 -0.10 -24.16
C TYR A 255 6.98 0.39 -24.34
N ASP A 256 7.92 -0.35 -23.78
CA ASP A 256 9.37 -0.14 -23.89
C ASP A 256 10.10 -1.48 -24.07
N ASP A 257 11.35 -1.41 -24.50
CA ASP A 257 12.27 -2.53 -24.69
C ASP A 257 13.23 -2.59 -23.48
N CYS A 258 12.90 -3.39 -22.48
CA CYS A 258 13.59 -3.35 -21.18
C CYS A 258 14.70 -4.39 -21.01
N ASP A 259 14.70 -5.46 -21.82
CA ASP A 259 15.78 -6.45 -21.87
C ASP A 259 16.80 -6.18 -23.01
N MET A 260 16.48 -5.27 -23.94
CA MET A 260 17.25 -4.95 -25.14
C MET A 260 17.36 -6.12 -26.13
N ASP A 261 16.42 -7.07 -26.09
CA ASP A 261 16.33 -8.19 -27.02
C ASP A 261 15.35 -7.90 -28.18
N PRO A 262 15.84 -7.71 -29.42
CA PRO A 262 14.96 -7.50 -30.56
C PRO A 262 14.05 -8.70 -30.89
N ALA A 263 14.23 -9.87 -30.27
CA ALA A 263 13.34 -11.01 -30.40
C ALA A 263 12.05 -10.91 -29.54
N THR A 264 12.10 -10.26 -28.38
CA THR A 264 10.94 -10.06 -27.48
C THR A 264 10.13 -8.81 -27.87
N GLY A 265 10.79 -7.80 -28.44
CA GLY A 265 10.16 -6.59 -28.96
C GLY A 265 10.13 -5.45 -27.95
N CYS A 266 9.11 -4.59 -27.99
CA CYS A 266 8.77 -3.76 -26.83
C CYS A 266 7.78 -4.56 -25.98
N GLU A 267 8.34 -5.35 -25.06
CA GLU A 267 7.67 -6.39 -24.29
C GLU A 267 7.04 -5.85 -22.99
N THR A 268 7.62 -4.82 -22.39
CA THR A 268 7.24 -4.30 -21.07
C THR A 268 6.23 -3.16 -21.17
N LEU A 269 5.10 -3.29 -20.47
CA LEU A 269 4.04 -2.27 -20.39
C LEU A 269 4.37 -1.22 -19.32
N LEU A 270 4.58 0.04 -19.72
CA LEU A 270 4.94 1.18 -18.86
C LEU A 270 3.78 1.74 -17.99
N ARG A 271 2.80 0.88 -17.67
CA ARG A 271 1.60 1.17 -16.86
C ARG A 271 1.42 0.15 -15.73
N THR A 272 2.51 -0.45 -15.27
CA THR A 272 2.50 -1.34 -14.11
C THR A 272 3.15 -0.66 -12.91
N ASN A 273 3.01 -1.23 -11.71
CA ASN A 273 3.71 -0.67 -10.54
C ASN A 273 5.20 -1.03 -10.51
N ALA A 274 5.66 -1.99 -11.32
CA ALA A 274 7.08 -2.32 -11.48
C ALA A 274 7.75 -1.39 -12.49
N ASP A 275 7.05 -1.11 -13.60
CA ASP A 275 7.54 -0.34 -14.74
C ASP A 275 6.54 0.78 -15.03
N CYS A 276 6.81 1.96 -14.50
CA CYS A 276 5.94 3.12 -14.58
C CYS A 276 6.65 4.29 -15.27
N ALA A 277 6.17 4.66 -16.46
CA ALA A 277 6.77 5.67 -17.35
C ALA A 277 8.14 5.29 -17.98
N ALA A 278 8.92 4.38 -17.40
CA ALA A 278 10.11 3.77 -18.00
C ALA A 278 10.46 2.42 -17.31
N CYS A 279 11.31 1.62 -17.95
CA CYS A 279 11.83 0.35 -17.43
C CYS A 279 12.41 0.47 -16.01
N GLY A 280 11.97 -0.41 -15.10
CA GLY A 280 12.45 -0.48 -13.72
C GLY A 280 12.07 0.71 -12.82
N VAL A 281 11.31 1.69 -13.33
CA VAL A 281 10.81 2.82 -12.53
C VAL A 281 9.61 2.36 -11.71
N MET A 282 9.90 1.81 -10.54
CA MET A 282 8.93 1.34 -9.57
C MET A 282 8.02 2.47 -9.09
N CYS A 283 6.70 2.29 -9.21
CA CYS A 283 5.71 3.24 -8.72
C CYS A 283 5.46 3.03 -7.22
N THR A 284 6.29 3.65 -6.38
CA THR A 284 6.19 3.61 -4.92
C THR A 284 6.16 5.00 -4.31
N ILE A 285 5.17 5.27 -3.46
CA ILE A 285 5.08 6.47 -2.61
C ILE A 285 5.22 6.02 -1.17
N ALA A 286 6.10 6.68 -0.40
CA ALA A 286 6.30 6.33 1.00
C ALA A 286 5.01 6.56 1.80
N GLY A 287 4.52 5.52 2.50
CA GLY A 287 3.29 5.59 3.28
C GLY A 287 1.98 5.52 2.47
N GLY A 288 2.03 5.37 1.14
CA GLY A 288 0.84 5.34 0.27
C GLY A 288 0.69 4.06 -0.55
N SER A 289 -0.54 3.73 -0.94
CA SER A 289 -0.83 2.77 -2.01
C SER A 289 -0.82 3.48 -3.36
N THR A 290 -0.28 2.83 -4.38
CA THR A 290 0.03 3.45 -5.67
C THR A 290 -0.56 2.71 -6.87
N SER A 291 -0.76 3.41 -7.98
CA SER A 291 -1.16 2.84 -9.27
C SER A 291 -0.53 3.62 -10.44
N CYS A 292 -0.02 2.91 -11.44
CA CYS A 292 0.50 3.52 -12.66
C CYS A 292 -0.48 3.50 -13.85
N ALA A 293 -1.70 4.02 -13.69
CA ALA A 293 -2.73 3.93 -14.74
C ALA A 293 -2.40 4.73 -16.03
N THR A 294 -1.66 5.83 -15.92
CA THR A 294 -1.49 6.84 -16.99
C THR A 294 -0.07 7.02 -17.50
N GLY A 295 0.87 6.12 -17.15
CA GLY A 295 2.31 6.36 -17.37
C GLY A 295 2.86 7.44 -16.42
N SER A 296 2.21 7.58 -15.25
CA SER A 296 2.66 8.40 -14.14
C SER A 296 2.25 7.68 -12.86
N CYS A 297 3.10 7.73 -11.83
CA CYS A 297 2.76 7.11 -10.57
C CYS A 297 1.69 7.95 -9.86
N GLN A 298 0.55 7.35 -9.52
CA GLN A 298 -0.56 8.03 -8.87
C GLN A 298 -0.76 7.45 -7.47
N LEU A 299 -1.00 8.33 -6.50
CA LEU A 299 -1.46 7.95 -5.18
C LEU A 299 -2.92 7.48 -5.27
N THR A 300 -3.24 6.33 -4.69
CA THR A 300 -4.62 5.79 -4.61
C THR A 300 -5.19 5.84 -3.20
N GLY A 301 -4.35 6.08 -2.19
CA GLY A 301 -4.73 6.27 -0.81
C GLY A 301 -3.51 6.22 0.11
N CYS A 302 -3.62 6.79 1.30
CA CYS A 302 -2.59 6.70 2.32
C CYS A 302 -2.82 5.53 3.28
N ALA A 303 -1.75 5.01 3.88
CA ALA A 303 -1.83 4.08 4.99
C ALA A 303 -2.51 4.76 6.20
N MET A 304 -3.17 3.96 7.04
CA MET A 304 -3.83 4.46 8.25
C MET A 304 -2.90 5.32 9.10
N GLY A 305 -3.32 6.54 9.42
CA GLY A 305 -2.55 7.49 10.22
C GLY A 305 -1.67 8.45 9.41
N LEU A 306 -1.73 8.43 8.08
CA LEU A 306 -1.07 9.37 7.17
C LEU A 306 -2.08 9.98 6.19
N ALA A 307 -1.80 11.19 5.70
CA ALA A 307 -2.57 11.86 4.65
C ALA A 307 -1.66 12.70 3.72
N ASP A 308 -2.21 13.01 2.53
CA ASP A 308 -1.63 13.92 1.53
C ASP A 308 -2.22 15.32 1.80
N CYS A 309 -1.41 16.24 2.37
CA CYS A 309 -1.91 17.54 2.80
C CYS A 309 -1.34 18.72 2.01
N ASP A 310 -0.69 18.49 0.87
CA ASP A 310 -0.25 19.58 -0.01
C ASP A 310 -0.66 19.40 -1.48
N SER A 311 0.25 19.62 -2.43
CA SER A 311 0.00 19.51 -3.88
C SER A 311 1.01 18.58 -4.56
N ALA A 312 1.96 18.05 -3.81
CA ALA A 312 2.92 17.05 -4.24
C ALA A 312 2.44 15.67 -3.77
N PRO A 313 2.20 14.71 -4.66
CA PRO A 313 1.57 13.44 -4.31
C PRO A 313 2.40 12.66 -3.27
N GLY A 314 1.85 12.48 -2.08
CA GLY A 314 2.57 11.99 -0.91
C GLY A 314 1.66 11.51 0.21
N CYS A 315 2.26 10.96 1.27
CA CYS A 315 1.57 10.60 2.51
C CYS A 315 2.45 11.05 3.69
N GLU A 316 2.93 12.28 3.62
CA GLU A 316 3.97 12.86 4.46
C GLU A 316 3.45 13.40 5.80
N GLN A 317 2.15 13.72 5.92
CA GLN A 317 1.59 14.24 7.17
C GLN A 317 0.97 13.14 8.04
N PRO A 318 1.43 12.96 9.29
CA PRO A 318 0.80 12.07 10.23
C PRO A 318 -0.47 12.67 10.86
N THR A 319 -1.59 11.95 10.74
CA THR A 319 -2.92 12.40 11.18
C THR A 319 -3.20 12.23 12.68
N ASN A 320 -2.15 12.00 13.47
CA ASN A 320 -2.16 11.96 14.94
C ASN A 320 -1.48 13.17 15.58
N THR A 321 -1.23 14.22 14.80
CA THR A 321 -0.63 15.48 15.26
C THR A 321 -1.70 16.49 15.68
N LEU A 322 -1.28 17.52 16.42
CA LEU A 322 -2.20 18.59 16.82
C LEU A 322 -2.61 19.50 15.65
N ALA A 323 -1.89 19.47 14.51
CA ALA A 323 -2.17 20.28 13.33
C ALA A 323 -3.08 19.57 12.31
N HIS A 324 -2.95 18.25 12.19
CA HIS A 324 -3.68 17.41 11.25
C HIS A 324 -4.31 16.27 12.05
N CYS A 325 -5.46 16.52 12.68
CA CYS A 325 -6.06 15.57 13.60
C CYS A 325 -7.20 14.79 12.96
N GLY A 326 -6.92 13.53 12.61
CA GLY A 326 -7.82 12.65 11.85
C GLY A 326 -7.81 12.89 10.34
N ASP A 327 -7.53 14.11 9.89
CA ASP A 327 -7.49 14.51 8.48
C ASP A 327 -6.49 15.68 8.27
N CYS A 328 -6.34 16.15 7.05
CA CYS A 328 -5.56 17.34 6.70
C CYS A 328 -6.23 18.63 7.20
N ASP A 329 -5.41 19.60 7.60
CA ASP A 329 -5.82 20.91 8.12
C ASP A 329 -6.95 20.92 9.17
N THR A 330 -7.09 19.84 9.96
CA THR A 330 -7.99 19.75 11.12
C THR A 330 -7.23 19.92 12.44
N PRO A 331 -6.83 21.15 12.84
CA PRO A 331 -6.09 21.35 14.08
C PRO A 331 -6.95 21.02 15.30
N CYS A 332 -6.43 20.20 16.21
CA CYS A 332 -7.06 19.88 17.48
C CYS A 332 -6.79 20.99 18.51
N ALA A 333 -7.53 22.10 18.36
CA ALA A 333 -7.44 23.29 19.21
C ALA A 333 -8.79 23.57 19.91
N PRO A 334 -9.20 22.74 20.90
CA PRO A 334 -10.46 22.93 21.62
C PRO A 334 -10.48 24.28 22.36
N ASN A 335 -11.63 24.96 22.36
CA ASN A 335 -11.76 26.24 23.06
C ASN A 335 -11.55 26.06 24.57
N ASN A 336 -10.84 26.99 25.19
CA ASN A 336 -10.54 27.00 26.63
C ASN A 336 -9.94 25.69 27.18
N GLY A 337 -9.30 24.85 26.36
CA GLY A 337 -8.73 23.58 26.79
C GLY A 337 -7.42 23.22 26.07
N THR A 338 -6.82 22.11 26.50
CA THR A 338 -5.63 21.51 25.86
C THR A 338 -6.04 20.27 25.08
N GLY A 339 -5.91 20.33 23.76
CA GLY A 339 -6.21 19.22 22.86
C GLY A 339 -5.13 18.14 22.80
N SER A 340 -5.52 16.93 22.39
CA SER A 340 -4.64 15.81 22.05
C SER A 340 -5.21 15.06 20.84
N CYS A 341 -4.32 14.49 20.02
CA CYS A 341 -4.71 13.70 18.84
C CYS A 341 -4.07 12.30 18.80
N ALA A 342 -3.65 11.76 19.96
CA ALA A 342 -2.93 10.48 20.01
C ALA A 342 -3.66 9.28 19.36
N THR A 343 -5.00 9.34 19.24
CA THR A 343 -5.85 8.31 18.65
C THR A 343 -6.37 8.63 17.24
N GLY A 344 -5.91 9.72 16.61
CA GLY A 344 -6.47 10.21 15.34
C GLY A 344 -7.85 10.86 15.46
N THR A 345 -8.28 11.17 16.68
CA THR A 345 -9.51 11.90 17.01
C THR A 345 -9.15 12.97 18.03
N CYS A 346 -9.65 14.20 17.85
CA CYS A 346 -9.38 15.27 18.81
C CYS A 346 -10.05 14.95 20.15
N ALA A 347 -9.31 15.10 21.24
CA ALA A 347 -9.78 14.90 22.60
C ALA A 347 -9.29 16.03 23.52
N VAL A 348 -10.14 16.49 24.41
CA VAL A 348 -9.77 17.41 25.49
C VAL A 348 -9.01 16.62 26.56
N THR A 349 -7.81 17.08 26.93
CA THR A 349 -7.00 16.44 27.99
C THR A 349 -7.05 17.18 29.32
N ALA A 350 -7.27 18.49 29.27
CA ALA A 350 -7.45 19.35 30.45
C ALA A 350 -8.12 20.65 30.03
N CYS A 351 -9.04 21.14 30.85
CA CYS A 351 -9.61 22.49 30.71
C CYS A 351 -8.72 23.56 31.34
N ASN A 352 -8.80 24.78 30.81
CA ASN A 352 -8.18 25.95 31.42
C ASN A 352 -8.86 26.23 32.78
N PRO A 353 -8.13 26.74 33.79
CA PRO A 353 -8.71 27.05 35.09
C PRO A 353 -9.96 27.94 34.99
N GLY A 354 -11.06 27.48 35.58
CA GLY A 354 -12.36 28.17 35.55
C GLY A 354 -13.31 27.75 34.41
N TRP A 355 -12.92 26.77 33.60
CA TRP A 355 -13.77 26.13 32.58
C TRP A 355 -13.85 24.63 32.81
N ASP A 356 -14.91 24.02 32.31
CA ASP A 356 -15.19 22.58 32.36
C ASP A 356 -15.82 22.14 31.03
N ASP A 357 -15.75 20.85 30.76
CA ASP A 357 -16.38 20.17 29.60
C ASP A 357 -17.61 19.42 30.11
N CYS A 358 -18.80 20.02 29.93
CA CYS A 358 -20.03 19.53 30.56
C CYS A 358 -20.90 18.63 29.66
N ASP A 359 -20.67 18.60 28.35
CA ASP A 359 -21.37 17.72 27.42
C ASP A 359 -20.49 16.56 26.89
N GLY A 360 -19.17 16.64 27.08
CA GLY A 360 -18.20 15.64 26.63
C GLY A 360 -17.85 15.74 25.14
N ASP A 361 -18.17 16.85 24.47
CA ASP A 361 -17.92 17.06 23.05
C ASP A 361 -16.59 17.79 22.79
N PRO A 362 -15.52 17.07 22.38
CA PRO A 362 -14.21 17.66 22.18
C PRO A 362 -14.16 18.66 21.00
N THR A 363 -15.23 18.79 20.20
CA THR A 363 -15.31 19.76 19.10
C THR A 363 -15.66 21.17 19.57
N ASN A 364 -16.38 21.31 20.69
CA ASN A 364 -16.72 22.62 21.25
C ASN A 364 -15.72 23.06 22.34
N GLY A 365 -15.12 22.11 23.07
CA GLY A 365 -13.98 22.27 23.95
C GLY A 365 -14.36 22.23 25.43
N CYS A 366 -13.86 23.18 26.22
CA CYS A 366 -14.34 23.44 27.58
C CYS A 366 -15.26 24.66 27.51
N GLU A 367 -16.53 24.38 27.22
CA GLU A 367 -17.56 25.33 26.82
C GLU A 367 -18.25 26.01 28.01
N THR A 368 -18.19 25.41 29.20
CA THR A 368 -18.93 25.90 30.37
C THR A 368 -18.04 26.64 31.39
N PRO A 369 -18.35 27.92 31.70
CA PRO A 369 -17.61 28.69 32.71
C PRO A 369 -18.08 28.38 34.15
N LEU A 370 -17.13 27.99 35.00
CA LEU A 370 -17.35 27.52 36.38
C LEU A 370 -17.56 28.62 37.43
N ASN A 371 -17.70 29.88 37.01
CA ASN A 371 -17.96 31.03 37.86
C ASN A 371 -19.42 31.52 37.79
N THR A 372 -20.29 30.72 37.17
CA THR A 372 -21.72 31.01 37.02
C THR A 372 -22.54 30.35 38.14
N LEU A 373 -23.71 30.92 38.47
CA LEU A 373 -24.58 30.35 39.51
C LEU A 373 -25.13 28.96 39.16
N GLY A 374 -25.14 28.56 37.88
CA GLY A 374 -25.60 27.23 37.45
C GLY A 374 -24.53 26.14 37.46
N ASN A 375 -23.24 26.50 37.39
CA ASN A 375 -22.12 25.58 37.25
C ASN A 375 -21.00 25.95 38.21
N CYS A 376 -21.32 26.12 39.49
CA CYS A 376 -20.43 26.75 40.44
C CYS A 376 -19.34 25.80 40.94
N GLY A 377 -18.15 25.91 40.36
CA GLY A 377 -16.98 25.05 40.68
C GLY A 377 -16.99 23.68 40.01
N ALA A 378 -18.12 23.22 39.48
CA ALA A 378 -18.25 22.05 38.60
C ALA A 378 -19.55 22.13 37.77
N CYS A 379 -19.60 21.40 36.64
CA CYS A 379 -20.81 21.23 35.82
C CYS A 379 -22.08 20.94 36.64
N GLY A 380 -23.17 21.64 36.34
CA GLY A 380 -24.49 21.44 36.96
C GLY A 380 -24.59 21.76 38.46
N THR A 381 -23.51 22.25 39.09
CA THR A 381 -23.50 22.57 40.52
C THR A 381 -24.16 23.93 40.75
N SER A 382 -25.48 23.94 40.94
CA SER A 382 -26.23 25.17 41.22
C SER A 382 -25.85 25.76 42.58
N CYS A 383 -25.39 27.01 42.59
CA CYS A 383 -25.17 27.81 43.78
C CYS A 383 -26.50 28.46 44.19
N ALA A 384 -27.23 27.78 45.08
CA ALA A 384 -28.44 28.25 45.73
C ALA A 384 -28.30 28.00 47.23
N LEU A 385 -28.40 29.05 48.04
CA LEU A 385 -28.17 29.02 49.49
C LEU A 385 -29.37 29.61 50.23
N ASP A 386 -29.87 28.90 51.24
CA ASP A 386 -31.06 29.34 51.97
C ASP A 386 -30.85 30.71 52.63
N HIS A 387 -31.84 31.59 52.45
CA HIS A 387 -31.89 32.95 53.02
C HIS A 387 -30.69 33.85 52.69
N ALA A 388 -30.03 33.63 51.55
CA ALA A 388 -28.86 34.37 51.11
C ALA A 388 -28.96 34.82 49.64
N SER A 389 -28.30 35.94 49.31
CA SER A 389 -27.92 36.27 47.94
C SER A 389 -26.51 35.75 47.67
N GLU A 390 -26.32 35.00 46.60
CA GLU A 390 -25.11 34.22 46.35
C GLU A 390 -24.20 34.81 45.27
N SER A 391 -22.94 34.37 45.27
CA SER A 391 -21.95 34.66 44.25
C SER A 391 -21.07 33.43 44.00
N CYS A 392 -20.70 33.21 42.75
CA CYS A 392 -19.74 32.18 42.33
C CYS A 392 -18.46 32.76 41.72
N ALA A 393 -18.18 34.06 41.91
CA ALA A 393 -17.05 34.73 41.24
C ALA A 393 -15.67 34.10 41.51
N THR A 394 -15.51 33.32 42.61
CA THR A 394 -14.28 32.60 42.95
C THR A 394 -14.31 31.09 42.64
N GLY A 395 -15.25 30.62 41.81
CA GLY A 395 -15.42 29.18 41.52
C GLY A 395 -15.89 28.34 42.73
N ALA A 396 -16.46 28.99 43.73
CA ALA A 396 -17.03 28.38 44.92
C ALA A 396 -18.23 29.21 45.37
N CYS A 397 -19.30 28.55 45.78
CA CYS A 397 -20.55 29.22 46.16
C CYS A 397 -20.36 30.00 47.46
N ARG A 398 -20.72 31.28 47.46
CA ARG A 398 -20.54 32.19 48.59
C ARG A 398 -21.75 33.07 48.82
N ILE A 399 -22.13 33.19 50.09
CA ILE A 399 -23.03 34.24 50.59
C ILE A 399 -22.38 35.61 50.33
N THR A 400 -23.15 36.51 49.71
CA THR A 400 -22.78 37.94 49.54
C THR A 400 -23.51 38.80 50.57
N THR A 401 -24.81 38.53 50.77
CA THR A 401 -25.67 39.18 51.78
C THR A 401 -26.74 38.21 52.25
N CYS A 402 -27.11 38.27 53.54
CA CYS A 402 -28.28 37.56 54.05
C CYS A 402 -29.59 38.32 53.78
N ASP A 403 -30.70 37.59 53.72
CA ASP A 403 -32.06 38.14 53.73
C ASP A 403 -32.33 38.93 55.02
N ILE A 404 -33.27 39.89 54.96
CA ILE A 404 -33.57 40.78 56.09
C ILE A 404 -34.17 40.01 57.28
N GLY A 405 -33.36 39.88 58.33
CA GLY A 405 -33.70 39.15 59.55
C GLY A 405 -33.10 37.75 59.62
N TRP A 406 -32.17 37.40 58.74
CA TRP A 406 -31.33 36.21 58.82
C TRP A 406 -29.86 36.59 58.96
N GLY A 407 -29.06 35.71 59.59
CA GLY A 407 -27.65 35.91 59.83
C GLY A 407 -26.84 34.64 59.64
N GLN A 408 -25.58 34.81 59.23
CA GLN A 408 -24.56 33.77 59.21
C GLN A 408 -23.80 33.81 60.53
N CYS A 409 -24.12 32.90 61.45
CA CYS A 409 -23.61 32.90 62.82
C CYS A 409 -22.48 31.87 63.04
N ASP A 410 -22.37 30.86 62.18
CA ASP A 410 -21.27 29.89 62.18
C ASP A 410 -20.08 30.24 61.25
N ALA A 411 -20.21 31.33 60.47
CA ALA A 411 -19.29 31.79 59.42
C ALA A 411 -19.06 30.81 58.23
N SER A 412 -19.91 29.78 58.09
CA SER A 412 -19.93 28.83 56.99
C SER A 412 -20.78 29.34 55.83
N HIS A 413 -20.27 29.23 54.60
CA HIS A 413 -21.03 29.61 53.41
C HIS A 413 -21.88 28.45 52.87
N ALA A 414 -21.75 27.24 53.42
CA ALA A 414 -22.29 26.01 52.84
C ALA A 414 -23.76 25.74 53.19
N ASN A 415 -24.31 26.43 54.19
CA ASN A 415 -25.62 26.21 54.79
C ASN A 415 -26.51 27.47 54.77
N GLY A 416 -26.15 28.47 53.96
CA GLY A 416 -26.91 29.71 53.83
C GLY A 416 -26.78 30.63 55.06
N CYS A 417 -27.75 31.52 55.23
CA CYS A 417 -27.86 32.35 56.43
C CYS A 417 -28.83 31.67 57.40
N GLU A 418 -28.26 30.86 58.28
CA GLU A 418 -28.94 29.79 59.01
C GLU A 418 -29.74 30.24 60.24
N GLU A 419 -29.44 31.42 60.79
CA GLU A 419 -30.00 31.86 62.07
C GLU A 419 -30.98 33.03 61.92
N ASN A 420 -32.06 33.00 62.71
CA ASN A 420 -33.15 33.97 62.63
C ASN A 420 -32.91 35.13 63.62
N LEU A 421 -32.59 36.32 63.08
CA LEU A 421 -32.22 37.50 63.86
C LEU A 421 -33.40 38.23 64.54
N ARG A 422 -34.56 37.58 64.65
CA ARG A 422 -35.77 38.04 65.37
C ARG A 422 -36.10 37.21 66.62
N THR A 423 -35.21 36.29 67.00
CA THR A 423 -35.32 35.54 68.26
C THR A 423 -34.88 36.39 69.46
N THR A 424 -35.18 35.93 70.68
CA THR A 424 -34.70 36.57 71.91
C THR A 424 -33.23 36.25 72.24
N SER A 425 -32.62 35.27 71.57
CA SER A 425 -31.19 34.92 71.71
C SER A 425 -30.29 35.69 70.74
N ASP A 426 -30.78 36.00 69.54
CA ASP A 426 -29.98 36.50 68.41
C ASP A 426 -30.60 37.78 67.84
N CYS A 427 -30.86 38.74 68.72
CA CYS A 427 -31.70 39.89 68.40
C CYS A 427 -30.97 40.97 67.59
N GLY A 428 -31.24 41.02 66.30
CA GLY A 428 -30.62 41.96 65.34
C GLY A 428 -29.18 41.60 64.94
N ALA A 429 -28.52 40.71 65.67
CA ALA A 429 -27.24 40.08 65.32
C ALA A 429 -27.03 38.78 66.11
N CYS A 430 -26.19 37.90 65.57
CA CYS A 430 -25.80 36.63 66.17
C CYS A 430 -25.31 36.77 67.61
N GLY A 431 -25.85 35.96 68.53
CA GLY A 431 -25.45 35.92 69.93
C GLY A 431 -25.76 37.19 70.73
N VAL A 432 -26.68 38.05 70.27
CA VAL A 432 -27.12 39.26 70.98
C VAL A 432 -28.45 38.99 71.71
N PRO A 433 -28.42 38.56 72.99
CA PRO A 433 -29.64 38.27 73.72
C PRO A 433 -30.43 39.54 74.02
N CYS A 434 -31.73 39.51 73.70
CA CYS A 434 -32.66 40.58 74.08
C CYS A 434 -33.17 40.35 75.50
N SER A 435 -32.69 41.17 76.44
CA SER A 435 -33.17 41.23 77.82
C SER A 435 -33.59 42.65 78.19
N ARG A 436 -34.71 42.79 78.89
CA ARG A 436 -35.26 44.08 79.32
C ARG A 436 -35.52 44.06 80.83
N THR A 437 -35.12 45.13 81.50
CA THR A 437 -35.17 45.23 82.97
C THR A 437 -36.63 45.21 83.43
N ASN A 438 -36.98 44.23 84.26
CA ASN A 438 -38.35 44.03 84.77
C ASN A 438 -39.44 43.98 83.69
N ALA A 439 -39.16 43.45 82.50
CA ALA A 439 -40.11 43.41 81.40
C ALA A 439 -39.98 42.14 80.54
N SER A 440 -41.06 41.76 79.85
CA SER A 440 -41.08 40.63 78.92
C SER A 440 -40.47 41.04 77.57
N ALA A 441 -39.22 40.65 77.33
CA ALA A 441 -38.44 41.05 76.15
C ALA A 441 -38.97 40.46 74.84
N SER A 442 -38.85 41.22 73.74
CA SER A 442 -39.30 40.85 72.39
C SER A 442 -38.33 41.35 71.32
N CYS A 443 -38.14 40.56 70.25
CA CYS A 443 -37.31 40.94 69.10
C CYS A 443 -38.03 40.76 67.74
N SER A 444 -39.36 40.76 67.71
CA SER A 444 -40.15 40.54 66.48
C SER A 444 -39.80 41.51 65.32
N THR A 445 -39.28 42.70 65.62
CA THR A 445 -38.86 43.72 64.65
C THR A 445 -37.38 43.65 64.27
N GLY A 446 -36.58 42.74 64.84
CA GLY A 446 -35.11 42.73 64.74
C GLY A 446 -34.42 43.79 65.61
N VAL A 447 -35.17 44.51 66.45
CA VAL A 447 -34.67 45.43 67.47
C VAL A 447 -35.23 45.03 68.81
N CYS A 448 -34.37 44.92 69.83
CA CYS A 448 -34.79 44.50 71.16
C CYS A 448 -35.79 45.51 71.76
N SER A 449 -36.90 45.02 72.28
CA SER A 449 -38.01 45.77 72.86
C SER A 449 -38.65 44.94 73.99
N PHE A 450 -39.79 45.37 74.55
CA PHE A 450 -40.59 44.55 75.45
C PHE A 450 -42.08 44.69 75.14
N SER A 451 -42.86 43.65 75.45
CA SER A 451 -44.33 43.63 75.26
C SER A 451 -45.11 44.12 76.48
N SER A 452 -44.56 43.94 77.68
CA SER A 452 -45.23 44.28 78.94
C SER A 452 -44.24 44.39 80.10
N CYS A 453 -44.56 45.23 81.09
CA CYS A 453 -43.85 45.28 82.36
C CYS A 453 -44.22 44.10 83.27
N ASN A 454 -43.26 43.64 84.07
CA ASN A 454 -43.52 42.74 85.18
C ASN A 454 -44.36 43.46 86.26
N SER A 455 -45.15 42.71 87.02
CA SER A 455 -46.03 43.26 88.06
C SER A 455 -45.29 44.19 89.03
N TYR A 456 -45.93 45.31 89.38
CA TYR A 456 -45.39 46.39 90.24
C TYR A 456 -44.28 47.28 89.63
N TYR A 457 -44.04 47.20 88.32
CA TYR A 457 -43.13 48.09 87.59
C TYR A 457 -43.84 48.83 86.43
N SER A 458 -43.36 50.02 86.11
CA SER A 458 -43.78 50.79 84.93
C SER A 458 -42.58 51.52 84.30
N SER A 459 -42.61 51.71 82.98
CA SER A 459 -41.83 52.75 82.30
C SER A 459 -42.55 54.08 82.49
N CYS A 460 -41.94 55.02 83.21
CA CYS A 460 -42.48 56.36 83.43
C CYS A 460 -41.91 57.40 82.44
N ASP A 461 -41.06 56.98 81.49
CA ASP A 461 -40.49 57.81 80.43
C ASP A 461 -41.00 57.47 79.03
N GLY A 462 -41.76 56.37 78.88
CA GLY A 462 -42.32 55.91 77.62
C GLY A 462 -41.29 55.28 76.67
N THR A 463 -40.06 55.06 77.11
CA THR A 463 -39.01 54.46 76.27
C THR A 463 -39.00 52.93 76.39
N THR A 464 -39.14 52.22 75.26
CA THR A 464 -39.11 50.76 75.24
C THR A 464 -37.69 50.17 75.31
N SER A 465 -36.69 51.03 75.51
CA SER A 465 -35.26 50.76 75.27
C SER A 465 -34.42 50.61 76.55
N ASN A 466 -35.00 50.85 77.73
CA ASN A 466 -34.40 50.64 79.05
C ASN A 466 -35.16 49.55 79.85
N GLY A 467 -36.49 49.44 79.70
CA GLY A 467 -37.31 48.43 80.37
C GLY A 467 -38.47 49.05 81.16
N CYS A 468 -38.67 48.57 82.38
CA CYS A 468 -39.62 49.13 83.35
C CYS A 468 -38.88 49.45 84.66
N GLU A 469 -38.39 50.68 84.74
CA GLU A 469 -37.40 51.17 85.70
C GLU A 469 -38.04 51.47 87.05
N VAL A 470 -39.27 51.99 87.04
CA VAL A 470 -39.92 52.53 88.23
C VAL A 470 -40.65 51.42 88.94
N SER A 471 -40.16 51.05 90.13
CA SER A 471 -40.89 50.20 91.05
C SER A 471 -41.87 51.03 91.88
N HIS A 472 -43.15 50.68 91.86
CA HIS A 472 -44.17 51.31 92.70
C HIS A 472 -43.98 51.07 94.20
N ARG A 473 -42.98 50.24 94.59
CA ARG A 473 -42.53 50.05 95.98
C ARG A 473 -41.58 51.14 96.47
N ALA A 474 -41.06 51.99 95.59
CA ALA A 474 -40.04 53.00 95.91
C ALA A 474 -40.60 54.44 96.06
N VAL A 475 -41.90 54.64 95.84
CA VAL A 475 -42.55 55.97 95.94
C VAL A 475 -42.66 56.38 97.42
N SER A 476 -42.08 57.53 97.77
CA SER A 476 -42.08 58.04 99.15
C SER A 476 -43.50 58.35 99.64
N GLY A 477 -43.94 57.67 100.70
CA GLY A 477 -45.30 57.77 101.26
C GLY A 477 -46.11 56.48 101.10
N ALA A 478 -45.82 55.68 100.08
CA ALA A 478 -46.40 54.35 99.91
C ALA A 478 -45.68 53.32 100.78
N CYS A 479 -46.20 53.05 101.98
CA CYS A 479 -45.77 51.87 102.73
C CYS A 479 -46.22 50.61 101.98
N GLY A 480 -45.26 49.76 101.61
CA GLY A 480 -45.47 48.69 100.63
C GLY A 480 -46.55 47.68 101.02
N GLY A 481 -47.35 47.29 100.02
CA GLY A 481 -48.47 46.35 100.20
C GLY A 481 -49.84 47.03 100.19
N GLY A 482 -50.06 48.01 99.31
CA GLY A 482 -51.41 48.48 99.00
C GLY A 482 -52.27 47.31 98.50
N THR A 483 -53.50 47.21 98.99
CA THR A 483 -54.40 46.10 98.61
C THR A 483 -54.87 46.30 97.18
N ASP A 484 -54.70 45.30 96.32
CA ASP A 484 -55.26 45.35 94.98
C ASP A 484 -56.79 45.18 95.09
N ALA A 485 -57.53 46.26 94.82
CA ALA A 485 -58.98 46.26 94.73
C ALA A 485 -59.47 45.59 93.43
N GLY A 486 -58.55 45.35 92.49
CA GLY A 486 -58.79 44.65 91.24
C GLY A 486 -58.98 45.58 90.05
N THR A 487 -59.29 44.97 88.92
CA THR A 487 -59.64 45.65 87.67
C THR A 487 -61.15 45.65 87.52
N TYR A 488 -61.72 46.79 87.13
CA TYR A 488 -63.13 46.88 86.77
C TYR A 488 -63.33 47.82 85.58
N ASP A 489 -64.43 47.62 84.87
CA ASP A 489 -64.81 48.31 83.64
C ASP A 489 -65.36 49.71 83.95
N GLY A 490 -64.78 50.75 83.36
CA GLY A 490 -64.97 52.16 83.72
C GLY A 490 -66.19 52.81 83.11
N ASP A 491 -66.75 52.25 82.04
CA ASP A 491 -67.98 52.68 81.37
C ASP A 491 -68.83 51.45 81.01
N ARG A 492 -68.95 50.53 81.98
CA ARG A 492 -69.63 49.25 81.78
C ARG A 492 -71.04 49.46 81.22
N SER A 493 -71.40 48.62 80.24
CA SER A 493 -72.75 48.50 79.67
C SER A 493 -73.30 49.67 78.83
N CYS A 494 -72.51 50.69 78.44
CA CYS A 494 -73.02 51.90 77.73
C CYS A 494 -73.74 51.67 76.38
N GLY A 495 -73.68 50.45 75.84
CA GLY A 495 -74.60 49.97 74.82
C GLY A 495 -74.42 50.66 73.46
N PHE A 496 -75.27 50.31 72.49
CA PHE A 496 -75.11 50.76 71.10
C PHE A 496 -75.47 52.25 70.85
N ILE A 497 -75.98 52.97 71.86
CA ILE A 497 -76.58 54.32 71.68
C ILE A 497 -75.96 55.37 72.63
N CYS A 498 -74.99 55.02 73.48
CA CYS A 498 -74.20 55.95 74.31
C CYS A 498 -75.05 57.00 75.06
N GLY A 499 -76.16 56.56 75.69
CA GLY A 499 -77.13 57.46 76.34
C GLY A 499 -77.27 57.16 77.84
N GLY A 500 -77.04 58.15 78.70
CA GLY A 500 -77.14 58.02 80.17
C GLY A 500 -78.52 57.56 80.66
N ASN A 501 -78.70 57.06 81.89
CA ASN A 501 -78.06 57.48 83.16
C ASN A 501 -78.42 56.42 84.25
N THR A 502 -77.71 56.13 85.36
CA THR A 502 -76.76 56.91 86.22
C THR A 502 -75.98 56.00 87.21
N GLY A 503 -75.59 54.78 86.81
CA GLY A 503 -75.27 53.69 87.75
C GLY A 503 -73.85 53.73 88.37
N TRP A 504 -73.70 53.05 89.50
CA TRP A 504 -72.41 52.81 90.14
C TRP A 504 -72.39 51.42 90.78
N ASP A 505 -71.60 50.51 90.21
CA ASP A 505 -71.49 49.14 90.68
C ASP A 505 -70.30 48.98 91.61
N ASN A 506 -70.57 48.65 92.88
CA ASN A 506 -69.52 48.40 93.85
C ASN A 506 -68.79 47.08 93.53
N PHE A 507 -67.55 47.17 93.05
CA PHE A 507 -66.73 45.99 92.71
C PHE A 507 -65.81 45.56 93.86
N ALA A 508 -65.43 46.50 94.74
CA ALA A 508 -64.65 46.20 95.92
C ALA A 508 -65.04 47.07 97.12
N ALA A 509 -64.92 46.50 98.33
CA ALA A 509 -65.14 47.20 99.58
C ALA A 509 -64.21 46.64 100.68
N TYR A 510 -63.60 47.52 101.47
CA TYR A 510 -62.65 47.17 102.52
C TYR A 510 -62.94 47.96 103.80
N THR A 511 -62.75 47.33 104.95
CA THR A 511 -62.95 47.94 106.28
C THR A 511 -61.65 47.90 107.05
N ALA A 512 -61.17 49.04 107.55
CA ALA A 512 -59.89 49.15 108.25
C ALA A 512 -59.92 50.22 109.36
N ARG A 513 -58.84 50.29 110.16
CA ARG A 513 -58.67 51.16 111.34
C ARG A 513 -57.44 52.07 111.30
N ASN A 514 -56.62 51.96 110.26
CA ASN A 514 -55.34 52.66 110.12
C ASN A 514 -55.28 53.27 108.71
N SER A 515 -54.35 54.21 108.48
CA SER A 515 -54.02 54.63 107.10
C SER A 515 -53.66 53.41 106.25
N ALA A 516 -54.17 53.35 105.02
CA ALA A 516 -54.01 52.21 104.13
C ALA A 516 -53.92 52.66 102.66
N TRP A 517 -53.24 51.84 101.86
CA TRP A 517 -53.12 52.05 100.42
C TRP A 517 -53.89 50.98 99.65
N PHE A 518 -54.39 51.35 98.47
CA PHE A 518 -55.07 50.47 97.53
C PHE A 518 -54.60 50.76 96.10
N ARG A 519 -54.63 49.76 95.24
CA ARG A 519 -54.55 49.92 93.77
C ARG A 519 -55.88 49.49 93.18
N ALA A 520 -56.35 50.15 92.13
CA ALA A 520 -57.29 49.55 91.21
C ALA A 520 -56.91 49.92 89.78
N ARG A 521 -57.46 49.18 88.82
CA ARG A 521 -57.34 49.49 87.39
C ARG A 521 -58.73 49.80 86.84
N VAL A 522 -58.85 50.93 86.17
CA VAL A 522 -59.96 51.21 85.26
C VAL A 522 -59.67 50.49 83.97
N ARG A 523 -60.66 49.77 83.47
CA ARG A 523 -60.60 49.06 82.19
C ARG A 523 -61.53 49.70 81.18
N GLU A 524 -61.11 49.80 79.93
CA GLU A 524 -61.98 50.16 78.80
C GLU A 524 -62.35 48.86 78.05
N ASP A 525 -63.45 48.20 78.44
CA ASP A 525 -64.00 47.03 77.71
C ASP A 525 -65.13 47.42 76.73
N SER A 526 -65.28 48.74 76.50
CA SER A 526 -66.34 49.39 75.75
C SER A 526 -65.90 49.77 74.33
N THR A 527 -66.84 50.25 73.51
CA THR A 527 -66.55 50.90 72.22
C THR A 527 -67.21 52.28 72.13
N CYS A 528 -67.56 52.85 73.28
CA CYS A 528 -68.29 54.11 73.39
C CYS A 528 -67.30 55.23 73.71
N SER A 529 -67.47 56.41 73.10
CA SER A 529 -66.65 57.59 73.43
C SER A 529 -67.18 58.28 74.71
N THR A 530 -67.35 57.52 75.78
CA THR A 530 -67.90 57.95 77.07
C THR A 530 -66.83 57.88 78.14
N ASP A 531 -66.43 59.05 78.66
CA ASP A 531 -65.47 59.20 79.75
C ASP A 531 -65.55 58.06 80.79
N ILE A 532 -64.49 57.25 80.88
CA ILE A 532 -64.37 56.17 81.86
C ILE A 532 -64.24 56.73 83.28
N GLU A 533 -65.08 56.24 84.21
CA GLU A 533 -65.18 56.77 85.56
C GLU A 533 -65.17 55.70 86.65
N HIS A 534 -64.34 55.90 87.66
CA HIS A 534 -64.39 55.15 88.91
C HIS A 534 -64.68 56.10 90.07
N ARG A 535 -65.51 55.66 91.02
CA ARG A 535 -65.80 56.40 92.25
C ARG A 535 -65.26 55.67 93.46
N ILE A 536 -64.60 56.44 94.31
CA ILE A 536 -64.01 56.00 95.55
C ILE A 536 -64.75 56.71 96.68
N ARG A 537 -65.42 55.94 97.55
CA ARG A 537 -66.17 56.45 98.70
C ARG A 537 -65.57 55.92 99.99
N LEU A 538 -65.40 56.80 100.97
CA LEU A 538 -64.88 56.46 102.30
C LEU A 538 -65.92 56.85 103.34
N SER A 539 -66.58 55.87 103.94
CA SER A 539 -67.48 56.12 105.06
C SER A 539 -66.70 56.23 106.36
N VAL A 540 -66.81 57.38 107.02
CA VAL A 540 -66.02 57.78 108.20
C VAL A 540 -66.92 57.79 109.44
N PRO A 541 -66.67 56.94 110.44
CA PRO A 541 -67.52 56.89 111.63
C PRO A 541 -67.30 58.11 112.53
N ALA A 542 -68.32 58.46 113.32
CA ALA A 542 -68.27 59.59 114.23
C ALA A 542 -67.09 59.51 115.22
N GLY A 543 -66.39 60.63 115.41
CA GLY A 543 -65.30 60.77 116.39
C GLY A 543 -63.90 60.43 115.88
N VAL A 544 -63.73 60.14 114.59
CA VAL A 544 -62.45 60.00 113.86
C VAL A 544 -62.50 60.75 112.54
N ASP A 545 -61.33 60.99 111.96
CA ASP A 545 -61.11 61.91 110.85
C ASP A 545 -60.11 61.25 109.89
N TYR A 546 -60.58 60.85 108.70
CA TYR A 546 -59.79 60.14 107.70
C TYR A 546 -59.93 60.82 106.34
N ASP A 547 -58.80 61.31 105.83
CA ASP A 547 -58.69 61.91 104.50
C ASP A 547 -58.60 60.82 103.42
N LEU A 548 -59.04 61.16 102.21
CA LEU A 548 -58.92 60.34 101.01
C LEU A 548 -58.04 61.04 99.96
N TYR A 549 -57.01 60.36 99.46
CA TYR A 549 -56.17 60.84 98.36
C TYR A 549 -56.14 59.81 97.24
N VAL A 550 -56.16 60.25 95.99
CA VAL A 550 -56.03 59.40 94.80
C VAL A 550 -54.89 59.90 93.93
N TYR A 551 -54.07 58.95 93.45
CA TYR A 551 -52.85 59.17 92.70
C TYR A 551 -52.89 58.37 91.38
N ARG A 552 -52.21 58.87 90.35
CA ARG A 552 -51.89 58.11 89.13
C ARG A 552 -50.62 57.29 89.31
N SER A 553 -50.37 56.39 88.36
CA SER A 553 -49.06 55.80 88.11
C SER A 553 -47.92 56.84 88.18
N CYS A 554 -46.76 56.42 88.68
CA CYS A 554 -45.59 57.28 88.95
C CYS A 554 -45.78 58.31 90.10
N GLY A 555 -46.91 58.30 90.82
CA GLY A 555 -47.07 59.01 92.11
C GLY A 555 -47.67 60.42 92.04
N THR A 556 -48.17 60.85 90.88
CA THR A 556 -48.85 62.14 90.72
C THR A 556 -50.19 62.16 91.45
N LEU A 557 -50.40 63.11 92.37
CA LEU A 557 -51.69 63.30 93.03
C LEU A 557 -52.74 63.76 92.01
N LEU A 558 -53.83 63.00 91.89
CA LEU A 558 -54.94 63.25 90.98
C LEU A 558 -56.06 64.05 91.67
N ALA A 559 -56.44 63.63 92.87
CA ALA A 559 -57.52 64.25 93.65
C ALA A 559 -57.36 63.97 95.15
N SER A 560 -58.01 64.77 95.98
CA SER A 560 -58.09 64.54 97.43
C SER A 560 -59.37 65.12 98.02
N SER A 561 -59.91 64.45 99.03
CA SER A 561 -61.06 64.88 99.84
C SER A 561 -60.64 64.83 101.31
N VAL A 562 -60.87 65.94 102.00
CA VAL A 562 -60.32 66.27 103.32
C VAL A 562 -61.41 66.94 104.17
N GLY A 563 -62.46 66.19 104.47
CA GLY A 563 -63.54 66.61 105.33
C GLY A 563 -63.12 66.77 106.78
N GLY A 564 -64.10 66.71 107.68
CA GLY A 564 -63.86 66.80 109.12
C GLY A 564 -64.27 65.52 109.84
N THR A 565 -64.05 65.50 111.15
CA THR A 565 -64.36 64.35 112.00
C THR A 565 -65.77 63.80 111.78
N GLY A 566 -65.88 62.57 111.27
CA GLY A 566 -67.14 61.88 110.99
C GLY A 566 -67.88 62.32 109.72
N VAL A 567 -67.18 62.94 108.76
CA VAL A 567 -67.70 63.28 107.42
C VAL A 567 -67.26 62.18 106.43
N ASP A 568 -68.21 61.66 105.64
CA ASP A 568 -67.90 60.71 104.57
C ASP A 568 -67.21 61.43 103.39
N GLU A 569 -66.13 60.84 102.86
CA GLU A 569 -65.37 61.39 101.72
C GLU A 569 -65.76 60.71 100.40
N GLU A 570 -65.74 61.46 99.30
CA GLU A 570 -66.00 60.92 97.95
C GLU A 570 -65.06 61.57 96.92
N ILE A 571 -64.47 60.75 96.06
CA ILE A 571 -63.70 61.17 94.89
C ILE A 571 -64.19 60.39 93.68
N ILE A 572 -64.51 61.09 92.60
CA ILE A 572 -64.71 60.49 91.28
C ILE A 572 -63.44 60.79 90.47
N ILE A 573 -62.85 59.76 89.90
CA ILE A 573 -61.79 59.89 88.90
C ILE A 573 -62.39 59.64 87.52
N ARG A 574 -61.92 60.41 86.54
CA ARG A 574 -62.42 60.46 85.17
C ARG A 574 -61.23 60.61 84.23
N GLU A 575 -61.23 59.89 83.12
CA GLU A 575 -60.46 60.24 81.93
C GLU A 575 -61.40 60.66 80.80
N SER A 576 -60.89 61.47 79.86
CA SER A 576 -61.67 61.94 78.71
C SER A 576 -61.37 61.10 77.48
N GLU A 577 -62.41 60.51 76.90
CA GLU A 577 -62.25 59.43 75.92
C GLU A 577 -61.88 59.85 74.49
N SER A 578 -61.23 58.93 73.78
CA SER A 578 -60.85 59.06 72.37
C SER A 578 -61.18 57.76 71.62
N SER A 579 -61.99 57.84 70.54
CA SER A 579 -62.59 56.64 69.95
C SER A 579 -61.57 55.63 69.40
N GLY A 580 -61.43 54.47 70.07
CA GLY A 580 -60.63 53.35 69.60
C GLY A 580 -59.18 53.32 70.08
N SER A 581 -58.86 54.05 71.15
CA SER A 581 -57.73 53.70 72.02
C SER A 581 -58.07 52.45 72.88
N ASP A 582 -57.12 52.05 73.72
CA ASP A 582 -57.31 51.18 74.89
C ASP A 582 -56.72 52.01 76.04
N ASP A 583 -57.54 52.91 76.60
CA ASP A 583 -57.12 53.96 77.56
C ASP A 583 -57.16 53.46 79.03
N ASP A 584 -57.12 52.14 79.20
CA ASP A 584 -56.84 51.36 80.42
C ASP A 584 -55.80 52.04 81.35
N PHE A 585 -56.19 52.42 82.57
CA PHE A 585 -55.27 53.08 83.51
C PHE A 585 -55.32 52.55 84.95
N ASP A 586 -54.14 52.53 85.57
CA ASP A 586 -53.94 52.21 86.98
C ASP A 586 -54.01 53.48 87.85
N TYR A 587 -54.76 53.41 88.95
CA TYR A 587 -54.79 54.44 89.99
C TYR A 587 -54.58 53.84 91.39
N PHE A 588 -54.11 54.69 92.30
CA PHE A 588 -53.70 54.32 93.64
C PHE A 588 -54.41 55.21 94.65
N VAL A 589 -54.96 54.64 95.71
CA VAL A 589 -55.72 55.36 96.73
C VAL A 589 -55.02 55.25 98.07
N GLU A 590 -54.85 56.37 98.75
CA GLU A 590 -54.45 56.44 100.15
C GLU A 590 -55.65 56.89 100.99
N VAL A 591 -56.03 56.07 101.97
CA VAL A 591 -56.83 56.54 103.12
C VAL A 591 -55.83 56.92 104.20
N ARG A 592 -55.92 58.15 104.73
CA ARG A 592 -54.98 58.66 105.73
C ARG A 592 -55.73 59.09 106.98
N HIS A 593 -55.36 58.54 108.14
CA HIS A 593 -55.86 59.05 109.41
C HIS A 593 -55.28 60.46 109.68
N TYR A 594 -56.16 61.45 109.82
CA TYR A 594 -55.78 62.82 110.18
C TYR A 594 -55.84 63.02 111.70
N SER A 595 -57.01 62.82 112.30
CA SER A 595 -57.27 63.09 113.72
C SER A 595 -58.35 62.17 114.33
N GLY A 596 -58.53 62.19 115.66
CA GLY A 596 -59.58 61.40 116.29
C GLY A 596 -59.58 61.41 117.81
N SER A 597 -60.75 61.09 118.37
CA SER A 597 -60.99 60.93 119.81
C SER A 597 -61.41 59.51 120.19
N THR A 598 -61.60 58.63 119.20
CA THR A 598 -61.94 57.21 119.34
C THR A 598 -61.16 56.37 118.32
N CYS A 599 -61.23 55.03 118.38
CA CYS A 599 -60.57 54.13 117.42
C CYS A 599 -61.60 53.31 116.63
N SER A 600 -62.31 53.97 115.71
CA SER A 600 -63.44 53.42 114.95
C SER A 600 -63.03 53.03 113.52
N ASN A 601 -63.69 52.02 112.92
CA ASN A 601 -63.37 51.54 111.57
C ASN A 601 -64.01 52.41 110.48
N TYR A 602 -63.24 52.86 109.50
CA TYR A 602 -63.81 53.32 108.24
C TYR A 602 -64.16 52.14 107.32
N THR A 603 -64.98 52.40 106.30
CA THR A 603 -65.17 51.48 105.16
C THR A 603 -64.96 52.24 103.86
N ILE A 604 -63.99 51.80 103.06
CA ILE A 604 -63.76 52.31 101.71
C ILE A 604 -64.47 51.41 100.69
N ARG A 605 -65.00 52.02 99.64
CA ARG A 605 -65.70 51.37 98.51
C ARG A 605 -65.15 51.90 97.19
N PHE A 606 -64.95 50.97 96.27
CA PHE A 606 -64.59 51.22 94.89
C PHE A 606 -65.78 50.83 94.03
N ASP A 607 -66.33 51.79 93.32
CA ASP A 607 -67.42 51.58 92.38
C ASP A 607 -66.94 51.91 90.97
N GLY A 608 -67.25 51.06 89.99
CA GLY A 608 -67.14 51.39 88.58
C GLY A 608 -68.41 52.10 88.13
N HIS A 609 -68.30 53.06 87.21
CA HIS A 609 -69.47 53.66 86.60
C HIS A 609 -70.13 52.63 85.67
N ASN A 610 -71.46 52.58 85.70
CA ASN A 610 -72.26 51.66 84.90
C ASN A 610 -73.36 52.46 84.21
N CYS A 611 -73.42 52.38 82.89
CA CYS A 611 -74.46 52.96 82.05
C CYS A 611 -75.71 52.06 82.03
#